data_AF-A0A821MXJ2-F1
#
_entry.id   AF-A0A821MXJ2-F1
#
_cell.length_a   1.000
_cell.length_b   1.000
_cell.length_c   1.000
_cell.angle_alpha   90.00
_cell.angle_beta   90.00
_cell.angle_gamma   90.00
#
_symmetry.space_group_name_H-M   'P 1'
#
loop_
_entity.id
_entity.type
_entity.pdbx_description
1 polymer ?
#
loop_
_entity_poly.entity_id
_entity_poly.type
_entity_poly.pdbx_seq_one_letter_code
_entity_poly.pdbx_strand_id
1 'polypeptide(L)'
;APPTTNTSANTSEVLTSYTAALNTEANVRDYAIQFICNLSITTIDSIKLQASTMNYLTEATSALTRQAIMFAVSKSSDLVNALNEMVDTVSYEDVQMAVSSIAQVASNILVAVNTPLMGRGIALNLDYDRANMLPPDYETDIETVWSNPNLFADVFVVGGAYKIFF
;
A
#
# COMPACT_ATOMS: atom_id res chain seq x y z
N ALA A 1 -12.11 -27.64 -37.63
CA ALA A 1 -11.96 -28.09 -36.23
C ALA A 1 -11.89 -26.84 -35.35
N PRO A 2 -12.67 -26.73 -34.27
CA PRO A 2 -12.47 -25.65 -33.32
C PRO A 2 -11.18 -25.89 -32.51
N PRO A 3 -10.53 -24.84 -31.99
CA PRO A 3 -9.29 -25.00 -31.24
C PRO A 3 -9.59 -25.68 -29.90
N THR A 4 -8.86 -26.74 -29.58
CA THR A 4 -8.83 -27.34 -28.25
C THR A 4 -8.11 -26.39 -27.30
N THR A 5 -8.86 -25.77 -26.40
CA THR A 5 -8.34 -24.86 -25.38
C THR A 5 -7.53 -25.64 -24.35
N ASN A 6 -6.22 -25.40 -24.30
CA ASN A 6 -5.26 -25.91 -23.30
C ASN A 6 -5.46 -25.27 -21.91
N THR A 7 -6.70 -25.19 -21.41
CA THR A 7 -7.04 -24.43 -20.20
C THR A 7 -6.60 -25.14 -18.91
N SER A 8 -6.48 -26.47 -18.91
CA SER A 8 -6.15 -27.27 -17.71
C SER A 8 -4.65 -27.33 -17.38
N ALA A 9 -3.76 -27.19 -18.37
CA ALA A 9 -2.31 -27.17 -18.14
C ALA A 9 -1.86 -25.85 -17.51
N ASN A 10 -2.45 -24.73 -17.96
CA ASN A 10 -2.10 -23.40 -17.51
C ASN A 10 -2.55 -23.10 -16.07
N THR A 11 -3.71 -23.62 -15.63
CA THR A 11 -4.20 -23.40 -14.26
C THR A 11 -3.36 -24.12 -13.20
N SER A 12 -2.82 -25.29 -13.53
CA SER A 12 -1.95 -26.07 -12.62
C SER A 12 -0.56 -25.42 -12.46
N GLU A 13 0.00 -24.86 -13.53
CA GLU A 13 1.26 -24.09 -13.48
C GLU A 13 1.10 -22.76 -12.73
N VAL A 14 -0.01 -22.05 -12.93
CA VAL A 14 -0.33 -20.83 -12.18
C VAL A 14 -0.48 -21.13 -10.68
N LEU A 15 -1.15 -22.22 -10.31
CA LEU A 15 -1.29 -22.62 -8.90
C LEU A 15 0.04 -23.04 -8.27
N THR A 16 0.91 -23.72 -9.03
CA THR A 16 2.22 -24.18 -8.57
C THR A 16 3.18 -23.02 -8.35
N SER A 17 3.28 -22.11 -9.32
CA SER A 17 4.09 -20.88 -9.21
C SER A 17 3.58 -19.97 -8.09
N TYR A 18 2.26 -19.86 -7.91
CA TYR A 18 1.63 -19.16 -6.80
C TYR A 18 1.97 -19.77 -5.43
N THR A 19 1.87 -21.10 -5.30
CA THR A 19 2.21 -21.81 -4.06
C THR A 19 3.69 -21.64 -3.72
N ALA A 20 4.57 -21.66 -4.72
CA ALA A 20 6.00 -21.42 -4.52
C ALA A 20 6.27 -19.98 -4.04
N ALA A 21 5.60 -18.97 -4.60
CA ALA A 21 5.72 -17.59 -4.16
C ALA A 21 5.25 -17.41 -2.70
N LEU A 22 4.10 -17.98 -2.34
CA LEU A 22 3.60 -17.97 -0.95
C LEU A 22 4.59 -18.61 0.02
N ASN A 23 5.16 -19.76 -0.35
CA ASN A 23 6.11 -20.47 0.50
C ASN A 23 7.40 -19.67 0.70
N THR A 24 7.89 -18.97 -0.33
CA THR A 24 9.05 -18.08 -0.20
C THR A 24 8.79 -16.97 0.82
N GLU A 25 7.65 -16.27 0.70
CA GLU A 25 7.30 -15.19 1.63
C GLU A 25 7.05 -15.71 3.06
N ALA A 26 6.41 -16.87 3.20
CA ALA A 26 6.19 -17.52 4.50
C ALA A 26 7.52 -17.89 5.18
N ASN A 27 8.48 -18.43 4.42
CA ASN A 27 9.81 -18.75 4.93
C ASN A 27 10.56 -17.50 5.39
N VAL A 28 10.48 -16.40 4.65
CA VAL A 28 11.09 -15.11 5.04
C VAL A 28 10.46 -14.59 6.34
N ARG A 29 9.13 -14.62 6.45
CA ARG A 29 8.41 -14.23 7.66
C ARG A 29 8.86 -15.05 8.87
N ASP A 30 8.88 -16.37 8.74
CA ASP A 30 9.19 -17.28 9.85
C ASP A 30 10.66 -17.16 10.27
N TYR A 31 11.59 -16.98 9.32
CA TYR A 31 12.99 -16.66 9.61
C TYR A 31 13.12 -15.33 10.38
N ALA A 32 12.46 -14.27 9.93
CA ALA A 32 12.53 -12.96 10.55
C ALA A 32 12.00 -12.98 11.99
N ILE A 33 10.91 -13.71 12.25
CA ILE A 33 10.37 -13.92 13.60
C ILE A 33 11.41 -14.60 14.50
N GLN A 34 12.00 -15.70 14.05
CA GLN A 34 13.01 -16.41 14.84
C GLN A 34 14.24 -15.55 15.12
N PHE A 35 14.69 -14.78 14.13
CA PHE A 35 15.84 -13.90 14.28
C PHE A 35 15.59 -12.81 15.34
N ILE A 36 14.45 -12.11 15.28
CA ILE A 36 14.11 -11.04 16.21
C ILE A 36 13.96 -11.59 17.64
N CYS A 37 13.24 -12.71 17.81
CA CYS A 37 13.02 -13.31 19.13
C CYS A 37 14.31 -13.74 19.82
N ASN A 38 15.34 -14.12 19.06
CA ASN A 38 16.60 -14.62 19.60
C ASN A 38 17.65 -13.51 19.80
N LEU A 39 17.43 -12.31 19.27
CA LEU A 39 18.41 -11.22 19.33
C LEU A 39 18.16 -10.30 20.52
N SER A 40 19.09 -10.30 21.48
CA SER A 40 19.04 -9.38 22.63
C SER A 40 19.27 -7.93 22.19
N ILE A 41 18.49 -6.99 22.75
CA ILE A 41 18.64 -5.55 22.51
C ILE A 41 19.64 -4.98 23.52
N THR A 42 20.91 -4.87 23.13
CA THR A 42 21.98 -4.42 24.03
C THR A 42 22.80 -3.26 23.47
N THR A 43 22.72 -2.99 22.17
CA THR A 43 23.44 -1.91 21.49
C THR A 43 22.58 -1.20 20.46
N ILE A 44 22.98 0.02 20.04
CA ILE A 44 22.33 0.74 18.94
C ILE A 44 22.33 -0.10 17.64
N ASP A 45 23.39 -0.87 17.38
CA ASP A 45 23.45 -1.71 16.18
C ASP A 45 22.46 -2.87 16.24
N SER A 46 22.24 -3.46 17.43
CA SER A 46 21.17 -4.46 17.61
C SER A 46 19.78 -3.87 17.36
N ILE A 47 19.55 -2.61 17.74
CA ILE A 47 18.28 -1.90 17.47
C ILE A 47 18.11 -1.67 15.96
N LYS A 48 19.12 -1.14 15.27
CA LYS A 48 19.06 -0.88 13.82
C LYS A 48 18.81 -2.18 13.03
N LEU A 49 19.51 -3.24 13.40
CA LEU A 49 19.36 -4.54 12.77
C LEU A 49 17.96 -5.12 12.99
N GLN A 50 17.45 -5.11 14.23
CA GLN A 50 16.09 -5.56 14.52
C GLN A 50 15.03 -4.73 13.81
N ALA A 51 15.19 -3.40 13.76
CA ALA A 51 14.28 -2.52 13.02
C ALA A 51 14.27 -2.84 11.51
N SER A 52 15.44 -3.07 10.91
CA SER A 52 15.52 -3.50 9.51
C SER A 52 14.87 -4.86 9.29
N THR A 53 15.07 -5.82 10.18
CA THR A 53 14.43 -7.14 10.09
C THR A 53 12.91 -7.05 10.30
N MET A 54 12.44 -6.18 11.18
CA MET A 54 11.02 -5.90 11.36
C MET A 54 10.39 -5.30 10.10
N ASN A 55 11.11 -4.43 9.39
CA ASN A 55 10.64 -3.93 8.08
C ASN A 55 10.42 -5.10 7.11
N TYR A 56 11.41 -5.98 6.94
CA TYR A 56 11.26 -7.17 6.09
C TYR A 56 10.09 -8.07 6.52
N LEU A 57 9.93 -8.30 7.84
CA LEU A 57 8.82 -9.07 8.39
C LEU A 57 7.45 -8.45 8.00
N THR A 58 7.32 -7.13 8.16
CA THR A 58 6.07 -6.43 7.84
C THR A 58 5.77 -6.39 6.35
N GLU A 59 6.79 -6.28 5.50
CA GLU A 59 6.67 -6.35 4.05
C GLU A 59 6.20 -7.74 3.60
N ALA A 60 6.89 -8.80 4.03
CA ALA A 60 6.52 -10.19 3.72
C ALA A 60 5.10 -10.53 4.21
N THR A 61 4.75 -10.10 5.43
CA THR A 61 3.40 -10.29 5.98
C THR A 61 2.34 -9.59 5.12
N SER A 62 2.59 -8.33 4.73
CA SER A 62 1.68 -7.56 3.87
C SER A 62 1.51 -8.21 2.49
N ALA A 63 2.58 -8.75 1.91
CA ALA A 63 2.55 -9.49 0.66
C ALA A 63 1.71 -10.77 0.78
N LEU A 64 1.91 -11.56 1.84
CA LEU A 64 1.11 -12.76 2.13
C LEU A 64 -0.37 -12.43 2.31
N THR A 65 -0.70 -11.39 3.09
CA THR A 65 -2.08 -10.96 3.29
C THR A 65 -2.74 -10.57 1.97
N ARG A 66 -2.06 -9.78 1.13
CA ARG A 66 -2.58 -9.37 -0.19
C ARG A 66 -2.84 -10.58 -1.07
N GLN A 67 -1.89 -11.52 -1.13
CA GLN A 67 -2.03 -12.73 -1.94
C GLN A 67 -3.19 -13.61 -1.45
N ALA A 68 -3.28 -13.84 -0.14
CA ALA A 68 -4.36 -14.62 0.46
C ALA A 68 -5.75 -14.01 0.16
N ILE A 69 -5.89 -12.68 0.25
CA ILE A 69 -7.12 -11.97 -0.10
C ILE A 69 -7.45 -12.15 -1.59
N MET A 70 -6.49 -11.96 -2.49
CA MET A 70 -6.70 -12.13 -3.94
C MET A 70 -7.14 -13.55 -4.28
N PHE A 71 -6.53 -14.55 -3.65
CA PHE A 71 -6.94 -15.94 -3.80
C PHE A 71 -8.37 -16.17 -3.29
N ALA A 72 -8.70 -15.65 -2.10
CA ALA A 72 -10.04 -15.76 -1.54
C ALA A 72 -11.09 -15.12 -2.47
N VAL A 73 -10.82 -13.94 -3.03
CA VAL A 73 -11.69 -13.28 -4.02
C VAL A 73 -11.89 -14.17 -5.25
N SER A 74 -10.80 -14.65 -5.86
CA SER A 74 -10.87 -15.51 -7.05
C SER A 74 -11.67 -16.78 -6.75
N LYS A 75 -11.38 -17.43 -5.62
CA LYS A 75 -12.04 -18.69 -5.27
C LYS A 75 -13.51 -18.50 -4.91
N SER A 76 -13.87 -17.40 -4.24
CA SER A 76 -15.27 -17.05 -4.00
C SER A 76 -16.03 -16.84 -5.31
N SER A 77 -15.42 -16.21 -6.32
CA SER A 77 -16.03 -16.08 -7.65
C SER A 77 -16.25 -17.45 -8.31
N ASP A 78 -15.26 -18.34 -8.25
CA ASP A 78 -15.40 -19.70 -8.80
C ASP A 78 -16.51 -20.49 -8.10
N LEU A 79 -16.63 -20.35 -6.78
CA LEU A 79 -17.66 -21.02 -5.99
C LEU A 79 -19.07 -20.53 -6.34
N VAL A 80 -19.24 -19.22 -6.57
CA VAL A 80 -20.52 -18.66 -7.03
C VAL A 80 -20.90 -19.23 -8.40
N ASN A 81 -19.95 -19.27 -9.34
CA ASN A 81 -20.19 -19.80 -10.67
C ASN A 81 -20.60 -21.29 -10.61
N ALA A 82 -19.85 -22.10 -9.86
CA ALA A 82 -20.16 -23.51 -9.68
C ALA A 82 -21.53 -23.73 -9.01
N LEU A 83 -21.86 -22.93 -7.99
CA LEU A 83 -23.16 -23.01 -7.33
C LEU A 83 -24.31 -22.65 -8.29
N ASN A 84 -24.10 -21.63 -9.13
CA ASN A 84 -25.08 -21.23 -10.13
C ASN A 84 -25.33 -22.30 -11.19
N GLU A 85 -24.29 -23.05 -11.59
CA GLU A 85 -24.44 -24.21 -12.49
C GLU A 85 -25.18 -25.39 -11.85
N MET A 86 -25.10 -25.52 -10.53
CA MET A 86 -25.68 -26.65 -9.80
C MET A 86 -27.06 -26.37 -9.22
N VAL A 87 -27.53 -25.12 -9.22
CA VAL A 87 -28.68 -24.66 -8.42
C VAL A 87 -29.97 -25.48 -8.64
N ASP A 88 -30.19 -26.00 -9.85
CA ASP A 88 -31.35 -26.82 -10.20
C ASP A 88 -31.23 -28.29 -9.76
N THR A 89 -30.05 -28.71 -9.32
CA THR A 89 -29.71 -30.10 -8.97
C THR A 89 -29.49 -30.33 -7.48
N VAL A 90 -29.33 -29.26 -6.69
CA VAL A 90 -29.10 -29.31 -5.23
C VAL A 90 -30.35 -28.87 -4.48
N SER A 91 -30.45 -29.24 -3.20
CA SER A 91 -31.55 -28.78 -2.36
C SER A 91 -31.46 -27.27 -2.11
N TYR A 92 -32.62 -26.62 -1.97
CA TYR A 92 -32.68 -25.19 -1.64
C TYR A 92 -31.92 -24.86 -0.35
N GLU A 93 -31.99 -25.74 0.67
CA GLU A 93 -31.32 -25.56 1.95
C GLU A 93 -29.79 -25.58 1.80
N ASP A 94 -29.25 -26.50 0.98
CA ASP A 94 -27.82 -26.54 0.67
C ASP A 94 -27.36 -25.29 -0.09
N VAL A 95 -28.15 -24.83 -1.05
CA VAL A 95 -27.87 -23.57 -1.77
C VAL A 95 -27.84 -22.40 -0.79
N GLN A 96 -28.81 -22.31 0.12
CA GLN A 96 -28.86 -21.23 1.11
C GLN A 96 -27.65 -21.23 2.05
N MET A 97 -27.21 -22.41 2.51
CA MET A 97 -26.00 -22.55 3.33
C MET A 97 -24.73 -22.14 2.58
N ALA A 98 -24.61 -22.56 1.32
CA ALA A 98 -23.48 -22.21 0.46
C ALA A 98 -23.40 -20.70 0.19
N VAL A 99 -24.53 -20.08 -0.19
CA VAL A 99 -24.62 -18.63 -0.41
C VAL A 99 -24.25 -17.86 0.87
N SER A 100 -24.76 -18.29 2.02
CA SER A 100 -24.46 -17.64 3.31
C SER A 100 -22.97 -17.69 3.64
N SER A 101 -22.33 -18.84 3.41
CA SER A 101 -20.89 -19.02 3.64
C SER A 101 -20.04 -18.16 2.70
N ILE A 102 -20.41 -18.12 1.41
CA ILE A 102 -19.73 -17.28 0.40
C ILE A 102 -19.90 -15.78 0.74
N ALA A 103 -21.10 -15.36 1.12
CA ALA A 103 -21.37 -13.98 1.53
C ALA A 103 -20.55 -13.57 2.77
N GLN A 104 -20.38 -14.49 3.73
CA GLN A 104 -19.53 -14.24 4.89
C GLN A 104 -18.06 -14.05 4.50
N VAL A 105 -17.54 -14.85 3.55
CA VAL A 105 -16.18 -14.66 3.02
C VAL A 105 -16.05 -13.29 2.34
N ALA A 106 -17.02 -12.89 1.51
CA ALA A 106 -17.02 -11.59 0.86
C ALA A 106 -17.03 -10.43 1.88
N SER A 107 -17.82 -10.56 2.96
CA SER A 107 -17.86 -9.60 4.06
C SER A 107 -16.50 -9.47 4.76
N ASN A 108 -15.86 -10.61 5.10
CA ASN A 108 -14.55 -10.62 5.73
C ASN A 108 -13.47 -9.97 4.83
N ILE A 109 -13.51 -10.23 3.52
CA ILE A 109 -12.62 -9.59 2.54
C ILE A 109 -12.83 -8.07 2.53
N LEU A 110 -14.08 -7.61 2.49
CA LEU A 110 -14.40 -6.18 2.46
C LEU A 110 -13.83 -5.47 3.70
N VAL A 111 -14.01 -6.04 4.89
CA VAL A 111 -13.46 -5.50 6.14
C VAL A 111 -11.93 -5.45 6.11
N ALA A 112 -11.29 -6.53 5.64
CA ALA A 112 -9.84 -6.63 5.55
C ALA A 112 -9.22 -5.61 4.59
N VAL A 113 -9.92 -5.23 3.52
CA VAL A 113 -9.46 -4.26 2.52
C VAL A 113 -9.81 -2.82 2.92
N ASN A 114 -10.99 -2.58 3.51
CA ASN A 114 -11.44 -1.24 3.85
C ASN A 114 -10.61 -0.60 4.97
N THR A 115 -10.20 -1.39 5.97
CA THR A 115 -9.43 -0.87 7.12
C THR A 115 -8.09 -0.23 6.69
N PRO A 116 -7.23 -0.90 5.89
CA PRO A 116 -6.02 -0.28 5.35
C PRO A 116 -6.28 0.91 4.43
N LEU A 117 -7.35 0.87 3.61
CA LEU A 117 -7.71 1.97 2.71
C LEU A 117 -8.08 3.23 3.48
N MET A 118 -8.88 3.10 4.55
CA MET A 118 -9.22 4.22 5.43
C MET A 118 -7.95 4.83 6.06
N GLY A 119 -7.04 3.99 6.55
CA GLY A 119 -5.76 4.45 7.10
C GLY A 119 -4.93 5.24 6.09
N ARG A 120 -4.83 4.76 4.84
CA ARG A 120 -4.12 5.48 3.76
C ARG A 120 -4.85 6.76 3.34
N GLY A 121 -6.18 6.78 3.39
CA GLY A 121 -6.98 7.97 3.09
C GLY A 121 -6.66 9.14 4.02
N ILE A 122 -6.46 8.87 5.32
CA ILE A 122 -6.06 9.89 6.30
C ILE A 122 -4.69 10.47 5.95
N ALA A 123 -3.69 9.61 5.68
CA ALA A 123 -2.34 10.05 5.32
C ALA A 123 -2.34 10.88 4.02
N LEU A 124 -3.04 10.41 2.98
CA LEU A 124 -3.17 11.13 1.72
C LEU A 124 -3.88 12.48 1.88
N ASN A 125 -4.89 12.58 2.76
CA ASN A 125 -5.57 13.83 3.02
C ASN A 125 -4.63 14.83 3.72
N LEU A 126 -3.83 14.37 4.69
CA LEU A 126 -2.81 15.20 5.33
C LEU A 126 -1.76 15.68 4.32
N ASP A 127 -1.33 14.82 3.41
CA ASP A 127 -0.36 15.19 2.37
C ASP A 127 -0.98 16.16 1.35
N TYR A 128 -2.26 16.01 1.01
CA TYR A 128 -3.01 16.98 0.19
C TYR A 128 -3.09 18.35 0.87
N ASP A 129 -3.43 18.38 2.17
CA ASP A 129 -3.51 19.62 2.93
C ASP A 129 -2.13 20.31 2.99
N ARG A 130 -1.06 19.56 3.26
CA ARG A 130 0.33 20.07 3.26
C ARG A 130 0.76 20.58 1.90
N ALA A 131 0.42 19.89 0.82
CA ALA A 131 0.76 20.32 -0.54
C ALA A 131 0.05 21.64 -0.94
N ASN A 132 -1.08 21.96 -0.29
CA ASN A 132 -1.82 23.19 -0.50
C ASN A 132 -1.51 24.29 0.54
N MET A 133 -0.57 24.04 1.45
CA MET A 133 -0.07 25.03 2.40
C MET A 133 1.29 25.55 1.95
N LEU A 134 1.50 26.86 2.07
CA LEU A 134 2.83 27.42 1.94
C LEU A 134 3.73 26.83 3.04
N PRO A 135 4.99 26.49 2.73
CA PRO A 135 5.95 26.07 3.74
C PRO A 135 5.99 27.07 4.91
N PRO A 136 6.17 26.61 6.17
CA PRO A 136 6.25 27.52 7.32
C PRO A 136 7.40 28.54 7.21
N ASP A 137 8.41 28.21 6.43
CA ASP A 137 9.60 28.99 6.09
C ASP A 137 9.50 29.68 4.71
N TYR A 138 8.32 29.66 4.08
CA TYR A 138 8.08 30.44 2.87
C TYR A 138 8.02 31.92 3.24
N GLU A 139 9.17 32.57 3.08
CA GLU A 139 9.36 34.00 3.30
C GLU A 139 8.52 34.83 2.33
N THR A 140 7.32 35.19 2.79
CA THR A 140 6.38 36.09 2.07
C THR A 140 6.86 37.54 2.04
N ASP A 141 7.86 37.89 2.84
CA ASP A 141 8.51 39.19 2.86
C ASP A 141 9.50 39.37 1.70
N ILE A 142 10.03 38.29 1.11
CA ILE A 142 10.87 38.37 -0.10
C ILE A 142 10.09 39.03 -1.25
N GLU A 143 8.82 38.63 -1.47
CA GLU A 143 7.92 39.28 -2.45
C GLU A 143 7.78 40.79 -2.16
N THR A 144 7.79 41.19 -0.89
CA THR A 144 7.73 42.60 -0.46
C THR A 144 9.06 43.33 -0.70
N VAL A 145 10.19 42.64 -0.55
CA VAL A 145 11.55 43.14 -0.84
C VAL A 145 11.75 43.36 -2.34
N TRP A 146 11.34 42.43 -3.19
CA TRP A 146 11.40 42.59 -4.66
C TRP A 146 10.41 43.64 -5.19
N SER A 147 9.27 43.81 -4.52
CA SER A 147 8.26 44.82 -4.89
C SER A 147 8.62 46.25 -4.50
N ASN A 148 9.66 46.44 -3.67
CA ASN A 148 10.11 47.76 -3.25
C ASN A 148 11.50 48.09 -3.81
N PRO A 149 11.59 48.69 -5.01
CA PRO A 149 12.87 49.06 -5.62
C PRO A 149 13.71 50.03 -4.78
N ASN A 150 13.13 50.68 -3.76
CA ASN A 150 13.87 51.57 -2.85
C ASN A 150 14.77 50.82 -1.85
N LEU A 151 14.60 49.51 -1.66
CA LEU A 151 15.47 48.70 -0.79
C LEU A 151 16.84 48.39 -1.43
N PHE A 152 16.94 48.51 -2.76
CA PHE A 152 18.20 48.35 -3.51
C PHE A 152 18.84 49.69 -3.88
N ALA A 153 18.20 50.80 -3.52
CA ALA A 153 18.78 52.13 -3.63
C ALA A 153 19.81 52.29 -2.51
N ASP A 154 21.00 51.76 -2.74
CA ASP A 154 22.14 51.91 -1.85
C ASP A 154 22.40 53.42 -1.65
N VAL A 155 22.22 53.89 -0.42
CA VAL A 155 22.42 55.30 -0.06
C VAL A 155 23.92 55.56 -0.04
N PHE A 156 24.49 55.84 -1.22
CA PHE A 156 25.83 56.39 -1.31
C PHE A 156 25.75 57.90 -1.08
N VAL A 157 25.83 58.33 0.19
CA VAL A 157 26.12 59.73 0.50
C VAL A 157 27.61 59.94 0.35
N VAL A 158 28.03 60.30 -0.86
CA VAL A 158 29.22 61.15 -1.03
C VAL A 158 28.76 62.37 -1.79
N GLY A 159 29.02 63.54 -1.20
CA GLY A 159 28.38 64.80 -1.54
C GLY A 159 28.29 65.10 -3.03
N GLY A 160 27.09 65.51 -3.45
CA GLY A 160 26.86 66.32 -4.64
C GLY A 160 26.55 65.55 -5.93
N ALA A 161 25.27 65.65 -6.34
CA ALA A 161 24.69 65.34 -7.64
C ALA A 161 24.38 63.86 -7.96
N TYR A 162 23.08 63.56 -7.98
CA TYR A 162 22.50 62.29 -8.39
C TYR A 162 22.62 62.11 -9.91
N LYS A 163 23.19 60.99 -10.36
CA LYS A 163 22.99 60.47 -11.72
C LYS A 163 22.45 59.05 -11.62
N ILE A 164 21.26 58.86 -12.17
CA ILE A 164 20.63 57.55 -12.34
C ILE A 164 21.02 57.05 -13.73
N PHE A 165 21.61 55.86 -13.83
CA PHE A 165 21.78 55.15 -15.10
C PHE A 165 20.78 53.99 -15.14
N PHE A 166 20.08 53.87 -16.26
CA PHE A 166 19.18 52.75 -16.57
C PHE A 166 19.97 51.48 -16.88
#